data_AF-A0A4R9BDR5-F1
#
_entry.id   AF-A0A4R9BDR5-F1
#
_cell.length_a   1.000
_cell.length_b   1.000
_cell.length_c   1.000
_cell.angle_alpha   90.00
_cell.angle_beta   90.00
_cell.angle_gamma   90.00
#
_symmetry.space_group_name_H-M   'P 1'
#
loop_
_entity.id
_entity.type
_entity.pdbx_description
1 polymer ?
#
loop_
_entity_poly.entity_id
_entity_poly.type
_entity_poly.pdbx_seq_one_letter_code
_entity_poly.pdbx_strand_id
1 'polypeptide(L)'
;MAPVAPAAPANAGVEAQVAYALAHWSSYNTADYGVIADNDCVNFTSQSLIQRGWEMDDAWWSKGKGSSFTNSSAWISSTAMMRYLASSGRATALTDDQRDKVKVGDIAQFDWDNSGDRDHTGVVTRIEGSGDNIEIFYAGHTDDTDYRSVDYAITEKHPGATAYYWSIP
;
A
#
# COMPACT_ATOMS: atom_id res chain seq x y z
N MET A 1 10.73 33.24 2.38
CA MET A 1 10.30 31.90 2.81
C MET A 1 8.81 31.82 2.56
N ALA A 2 8.36 30.87 1.74
CA ALA A 2 6.92 30.60 1.60
C ALA A 2 6.41 29.95 2.90
N PRO A 3 5.13 30.16 3.28
CA PRO A 3 4.57 29.50 4.44
C PRO A 3 4.48 27.99 4.16
N VAL A 4 5.09 27.19 5.03
CA VAL A 4 4.85 25.74 5.09
C VAL A 4 3.41 25.55 5.54
N ALA A 5 2.61 24.86 4.72
CA ALA A 5 1.25 24.51 5.09
C ALA A 5 1.27 23.68 6.40
N PRO A 6 0.33 23.89 7.33
CA PRO A 6 0.29 23.09 8.55
C PRO A 6 0.11 21.62 8.17
N ALA A 7 0.96 20.75 8.71
CA ALA A 7 0.83 19.31 8.57
C ALA A 7 -0.58 18.89 9.03
N ALA A 8 -1.29 18.14 8.20
CA ALA A 8 -2.56 17.53 8.60
C ALA A 8 -2.33 16.70 9.87
N PRO A 9 -3.31 16.60 10.80
CA PRO A 9 -3.16 15.73 11.96
C PRO A 9 -2.84 14.30 11.49
N ALA A 10 -1.98 13.58 12.21
CA ALA A 10 -1.46 12.26 11.79
C ALA A 10 -2.56 11.27 11.35
N ASN A 11 -3.79 11.42 11.89
CA ASN A 11 -4.94 10.62 11.49
C ASN A 11 -5.64 11.09 10.20
N ALA A 12 -5.63 12.39 9.84
CA ALA A 12 -6.35 12.86 8.65
C ALA A 12 -5.72 12.36 7.34
N GLY A 13 -4.39 12.24 7.28
CA GLY A 13 -3.71 11.63 6.13
C GLY A 13 -4.06 10.15 6.01
N VAL A 14 -4.03 9.41 7.11
CA VAL A 14 -4.42 7.99 7.17
C VAL A 14 -5.89 7.82 6.74
N GLU A 15 -6.79 8.64 7.27
CA GLU A 15 -8.21 8.63 6.93
C GLU A 15 -8.43 8.90 5.43
N ALA A 16 -7.73 9.87 4.85
CA ALA A 16 -7.80 10.17 3.41
C ALA A 16 -7.28 9.02 2.54
N GLN A 17 -6.18 8.38 2.96
CA GLN A 17 -5.62 7.20 2.29
C GLN A 17 -6.62 6.04 2.28
N VAL A 18 -7.20 5.71 3.44
CA VAL A 18 -8.15 4.60 3.58
C VAL A 18 -9.46 4.91 2.86
N ALA A 19 -9.98 6.13 2.98
CA ALA A 19 -11.17 6.57 2.26
C ALA A 19 -10.99 6.43 0.75
N TYR A 20 -9.82 6.81 0.22
CA TYR A 20 -9.48 6.60 -1.18
C TYR A 20 -9.49 5.12 -1.54
N ALA A 21 -8.80 4.29 -0.76
CA ALA A 21 -8.74 2.86 -1.03
C ALA A 21 -10.14 2.21 -1.07
N LEU A 22 -10.99 2.54 -0.10
CA LEU A 22 -12.36 2.02 -0.02
C LEU A 22 -13.31 2.61 -1.08
N ALA A 23 -13.03 3.79 -1.62
CA ALA A 23 -13.81 4.36 -2.71
C ALA A 23 -13.43 3.77 -4.08
N HIS A 24 -12.17 3.34 -4.24
CA HIS A 24 -11.61 3.02 -5.55
C HIS A 24 -11.20 1.56 -5.75
N TRP A 25 -11.30 0.69 -4.74
CA TRP A 25 -10.91 -0.72 -4.84
C TRP A 25 -11.54 -1.50 -6.01
N SER A 26 -12.75 -1.12 -6.43
CA SER A 26 -13.45 -1.70 -7.60
C SER A 26 -13.81 -0.64 -8.66
N SER A 27 -13.47 0.63 -8.43
CA SER A 27 -13.77 1.75 -9.33
C SER A 27 -12.52 2.60 -9.54
N TYR A 28 -11.77 2.24 -10.58
CA TYR A 28 -10.44 2.75 -10.85
C TYR A 28 -10.46 4.26 -11.16
N ASN A 29 -9.63 5.05 -10.47
CA ASN A 29 -9.54 6.50 -10.64
C ASN A 29 -8.74 6.93 -11.90
N THR A 30 -9.28 6.59 -13.07
CA THR A 30 -8.64 6.90 -14.37
C THR A 30 -8.69 8.38 -14.75
N ALA A 31 -9.50 9.19 -14.05
CA ALA A 31 -9.61 10.62 -14.29
C ALA A 31 -8.38 11.39 -13.80
N ASP A 32 -7.76 10.91 -12.72
CA ASP A 32 -6.62 11.56 -12.07
C ASP A 32 -5.31 10.75 -12.19
N TYR A 33 -5.41 9.42 -12.32
CA TYR A 33 -4.25 8.55 -12.30
C TYR A 33 -4.19 7.57 -13.49
N GLY A 34 -3.00 7.03 -13.70
CA GLY A 34 -2.78 5.90 -14.58
C GLY A 34 -3.49 4.64 -14.09
N VAL A 35 -3.80 3.73 -15.01
CA VAL A 35 -4.31 2.38 -14.69
C VAL A 35 -3.48 1.33 -15.42
N ILE A 36 -3.15 0.25 -14.72
CA ILE A 36 -2.45 -0.90 -15.26
C ILE A 36 -3.43 -2.08 -15.26
N ALA A 37 -3.63 -2.71 -16.42
CA ALA A 37 -4.42 -3.94 -16.47
C ALA A 37 -3.65 -5.07 -15.76
N ASP A 38 -4.35 -5.87 -14.96
CA ASP A 38 -3.90 -7.14 -14.38
C ASP A 38 -2.71 -7.08 -13.39
N ASN A 39 -2.13 -5.91 -13.10
CA ASN A 39 -1.03 -5.78 -12.13
C ASN A 39 -0.97 -4.39 -11.47
N ASP A 40 -2.13 -3.87 -11.08
CA ASP A 40 -2.27 -2.49 -10.59
C ASP A 40 -1.94 -2.31 -9.09
N CYS A 41 -1.45 -3.35 -8.42
CA CYS A 41 -1.33 -3.40 -6.96
C CYS A 41 -0.55 -2.20 -6.35
N VAL A 42 0.65 -1.92 -6.87
CA VAL A 42 1.47 -0.80 -6.38
C VAL A 42 1.02 0.53 -6.93
N ASN A 43 0.49 0.56 -8.16
CA ASN A 43 -0.04 1.81 -8.71
C ASN A 43 -1.19 2.32 -7.83
N PHE A 44 -2.13 1.45 -7.47
CA PHE A 44 -3.22 1.78 -6.54
C PHE A 44 -2.71 2.19 -5.16
N THR A 45 -1.80 1.41 -4.59
CA THR A 45 -1.16 1.74 -3.30
C THR A 45 -0.50 3.11 -3.36
N SER A 46 0.20 3.41 -4.45
CA SER A 46 0.92 4.67 -4.64
C SER A 46 -0.02 5.86 -4.73
N GLN A 47 -1.15 5.70 -5.44
CA GLN A 47 -2.21 6.71 -5.48
C GLN A 47 -2.76 6.99 -4.08
N SER A 48 -2.99 5.96 -3.27
CA SER A 48 -3.47 6.14 -1.89
C SER A 48 -2.48 6.93 -1.02
N LEU A 49 -1.17 6.73 -1.22
CA LEU A 49 -0.12 7.46 -0.49
C LEU A 49 -0.10 8.94 -0.85
N ILE A 50 -0.40 9.30 -2.10
CA ILE A 50 -0.60 10.73 -2.47
C ILE A 50 -1.76 11.32 -1.66
N GLN A 51 -2.87 10.59 -1.49
CA GLN A 51 -3.99 11.06 -0.66
C GLN A 51 -3.61 11.18 0.82
N ARG A 52 -2.69 10.34 1.30
CA ARG A 52 -2.07 10.48 2.63
C ARG A 52 -1.26 11.76 2.79
N GLY A 53 -0.93 12.45 1.69
CA GLY A 53 -0.10 13.65 1.66
C GLY A 53 1.36 13.39 1.33
N TRP A 54 1.70 12.20 0.79
CA TRP A 54 3.05 11.98 0.28
C TRP A 54 3.30 12.81 -0.97
N GLU A 55 4.46 13.46 -1.01
CA GLU A 55 4.95 14.08 -2.23
C GLU A 55 5.81 13.08 -3.01
N MET A 56 5.60 13.07 -4.33
CA MET A 56 6.45 12.34 -5.28
C MET A 56 7.87 12.90 -5.25
N ASP A 57 8.83 12.04 -5.58
CA ASP A 57 10.24 12.42 -5.74
C ASP A 57 10.84 11.78 -7.00
N ASP A 58 12.16 11.94 -7.20
CA ASP A 58 12.84 11.44 -8.39
C ASP A 58 12.85 9.90 -8.49
N ALA A 59 12.66 9.18 -7.36
CA ALA A 59 12.68 7.72 -7.30
C ALA A 59 11.28 7.11 -7.33
N TRP A 60 10.27 7.79 -6.77
CA TRP A 60 8.87 7.37 -6.71
C TRP A 60 7.96 8.47 -7.30
N TRP A 61 7.54 8.27 -8.55
CA TRP A 61 6.70 9.20 -9.29
C TRP A 61 5.84 8.54 -10.38
N SER A 62 4.77 9.24 -10.77
CA SER A 62 3.93 8.97 -11.93
C SER A 62 3.43 10.27 -12.56
N LYS A 63 3.22 10.28 -13.89
CA LYS A 63 2.76 11.45 -14.66
C LYS A 63 1.82 11.02 -15.78
N GLY A 64 0.68 11.70 -15.88
CA GLY A 64 -0.37 11.37 -16.84
C GLY A 64 -1.49 10.55 -16.21
N LYS A 65 -2.46 10.11 -17.01
CA LYS A 65 -3.70 9.49 -16.53
C LYS A 65 -4.29 8.48 -17.52
N GLY A 66 -5.18 7.63 -17.03
CA GLY A 66 -5.77 6.54 -17.80
C GLY A 66 -4.69 5.64 -18.39
N SER A 67 -4.80 5.30 -19.67
CA SER A 67 -3.78 4.51 -20.38
C SER A 67 -2.57 5.33 -20.84
N SER A 68 -2.61 6.66 -20.71
CA SER A 68 -1.56 7.58 -21.16
C SER A 68 -0.81 8.16 -19.97
N PHE A 69 -0.03 7.31 -19.29
CA PHE A 69 0.81 7.73 -18.17
C PHE A 69 2.21 7.12 -18.26
N THR A 70 3.15 7.78 -17.61
CA THR A 70 4.55 7.36 -17.43
C THR A 70 4.83 7.29 -15.94
N ASN A 71 5.77 6.44 -15.54
CA ASN A 71 6.03 6.17 -14.13
C ASN A 71 7.47 5.71 -13.89
N SER A 72 7.87 5.80 -12.62
CA SER A 72 9.04 5.12 -12.07
C SER A 72 8.74 3.65 -11.77
N SER A 73 9.78 2.81 -11.71
CA SER A 73 9.60 1.42 -11.28
C SER A 73 9.04 1.31 -9.85
N ALA A 74 9.47 2.18 -8.93
CA ALA A 74 8.97 2.16 -7.55
C ALA A 74 7.48 2.46 -7.45
N TRP A 75 6.89 3.17 -8.42
CA TRP A 75 5.46 3.48 -8.45
C TRP A 75 4.58 2.29 -8.86
N ILE A 76 5.12 1.34 -9.63
CA ILE A 76 4.31 0.26 -10.24
C ILE A 76 4.75 -1.16 -9.89
N SER A 77 5.94 -1.35 -9.33
CA SER A 77 6.49 -2.68 -9.01
C SER A 77 6.63 -2.88 -7.50
N SER A 78 6.09 -3.98 -6.99
CA SER A 78 6.06 -4.28 -5.55
C SER A 78 7.46 -4.45 -4.98
N THR A 79 8.31 -5.18 -5.69
CA THR A 79 9.74 -5.33 -5.38
C THR A 79 10.50 -4.00 -5.44
N ALA A 80 10.19 -3.12 -6.41
CA ALA A 80 10.83 -1.81 -6.49
C ALA A 80 10.36 -0.86 -5.38
N MET A 81 9.07 -0.88 -5.04
CA MET A 81 8.49 -0.15 -3.90
C MET A 81 9.15 -0.59 -2.58
N MET A 82 9.33 -1.89 -2.37
CA MET A 82 10.04 -2.44 -1.21
C MET A 82 11.44 -1.83 -1.06
N ARG A 83 12.22 -1.80 -2.15
CA ARG A 83 13.59 -1.25 -2.16
C ARG A 83 13.59 0.27 -1.94
N TYR A 84 12.62 0.98 -2.52
CA TYR A 84 12.43 2.40 -2.30
C TYR A 84 12.10 2.71 -0.83
N LEU A 85 11.11 2.05 -0.25
CA LEU A 85 10.73 2.23 1.16
C LEU A 85 11.91 1.95 2.10
N ALA A 86 12.64 0.86 1.87
CA ALA A 86 13.82 0.48 2.65
C ALA A 86 14.93 1.55 2.67
N SER A 87 15.06 2.34 1.60
CA SER A 87 16.12 3.36 1.46
C SER A 87 15.65 4.79 1.71
N SER A 88 14.34 5.06 1.60
CA SER A 88 13.75 6.39 1.68
C SER A 88 13.75 7.01 3.09
N GLY A 89 13.83 6.18 4.14
CA GLY A 89 13.63 6.60 5.53
C GLY A 89 12.18 7.01 5.87
N ARG A 90 11.22 6.78 4.96
CA ARG A 90 9.80 7.15 5.14
C ARG A 90 8.97 6.14 5.92
N ALA A 91 9.46 4.90 6.06
CA ALA A 91 8.73 3.81 6.69
C ALA A 91 9.66 2.86 7.47
N THR A 92 9.07 2.14 8.43
CA THR A 92 9.75 1.12 9.23
C THR A 92 9.32 -0.27 8.77
N ALA A 93 10.26 -1.16 8.47
CA ALA A 93 9.96 -2.54 8.11
C ALA A 93 9.45 -3.33 9.33
N LEU A 94 8.38 -4.09 9.15
CA LEU A 94 7.84 -5.03 10.12
C LEU A 94 7.66 -6.41 9.46
N THR A 95 7.83 -7.47 10.25
CA THR A 95 7.50 -8.85 9.87
C THR A 95 6.11 -9.23 10.36
N ASP A 96 5.62 -10.39 9.93
CA ASP A 96 4.34 -10.93 10.39
C ASP A 96 4.30 -11.25 11.90
N ASP A 97 5.46 -11.44 12.54
CA ASP A 97 5.55 -11.60 14.00
C ASP A 97 5.33 -10.29 14.78
N GLN A 98 5.19 -9.16 14.08
CA GLN A 98 5.09 -7.81 14.66
C GLN A 98 3.73 -7.15 14.38
N ARG A 99 2.68 -7.96 14.23
CA ARG A 99 1.30 -7.51 13.95
C ARG A 99 0.77 -6.50 14.97
N ASP A 100 1.22 -6.57 16.21
CA ASP A 100 0.91 -5.62 17.28
C ASP A 100 1.38 -4.17 16.99
N LYS A 101 2.31 -3.99 16.05
CA LYS A 101 2.85 -2.68 15.65
C LYS A 101 2.25 -2.14 14.36
N VAL A 102 1.53 -2.99 13.62
CA VAL A 102 0.88 -2.61 12.36
C VAL A 102 -0.29 -1.68 12.66
N LYS A 103 -0.44 -0.66 11.82
CA LYS A 103 -1.50 0.35 11.92
C LYS A 103 -2.32 0.39 10.65
N VAL A 104 -3.57 0.85 10.76
CA VAL A 104 -4.37 1.24 9.60
C VAL A 104 -3.61 2.32 8.82
N GLY A 105 -3.58 2.19 7.49
CA GLY A 105 -2.79 3.01 6.56
C GLY A 105 -1.36 2.51 6.31
N ASP A 106 -0.89 1.48 7.04
CA ASP A 106 0.38 0.82 6.72
C ASP A 106 0.27 0.06 5.39
N ILE A 107 1.40 -0.22 4.76
CA ILE A 107 1.45 -0.98 3.51
C ILE A 107 1.71 -2.44 3.85
N ALA A 108 0.83 -3.32 3.39
CA ALA A 108 1.06 -4.76 3.40
C ALA A 108 1.77 -5.16 2.12
N GLN A 109 2.83 -5.94 2.23
CA GLN A 109 3.50 -6.57 1.10
C GLN A 109 3.55 -8.07 1.30
N PHE A 110 3.41 -8.79 0.20
CA PHE A 110 3.34 -10.24 0.23
C PHE A 110 4.40 -10.81 -0.69
N ASP A 111 4.99 -11.90 -0.23
CA ASP A 111 5.89 -12.76 -0.96
C ASP A 111 5.12 -14.08 -1.15
N TRP A 112 4.55 -14.25 -2.35
CA TRP A 112 3.57 -15.32 -2.58
C TRP A 112 4.21 -16.69 -2.75
N ASP A 113 5.44 -16.73 -3.24
CA ASP A 113 6.18 -17.95 -3.52
C ASP A 113 7.44 -18.13 -2.64
N ASN A 114 7.66 -17.22 -1.67
CA ASN A 114 8.83 -17.16 -0.79
C ASN A 114 10.16 -17.02 -1.55
N SER A 115 10.15 -16.34 -2.68
CA SER A 115 11.34 -15.97 -3.45
C SER A 115 12.23 -14.96 -2.70
N GLY A 116 11.65 -14.21 -1.75
CA GLY A 116 12.24 -13.04 -1.12
C GLY A 116 12.00 -11.73 -1.88
N ASP A 117 11.40 -11.78 -3.07
CA ASP A 117 10.90 -10.59 -3.74
C ASP A 117 9.41 -10.43 -3.46
N ARG A 118 9.04 -9.34 -2.78
CA ARG A 118 7.66 -9.14 -2.33
C ARG A 118 6.80 -8.78 -3.52
N ASP A 119 6.14 -9.75 -4.12
CA ASP A 119 5.45 -9.67 -5.42
C ASP A 119 4.19 -8.81 -5.43
N HIS A 120 3.53 -8.66 -4.27
CA HIS A 120 2.24 -7.98 -4.19
C HIS A 120 2.18 -6.98 -3.05
N THR A 121 1.37 -5.94 -3.24
CA THR A 121 1.23 -4.83 -2.29
C THR A 121 -0.24 -4.47 -2.13
N GLY A 122 -0.65 -4.17 -0.89
CA GLY A 122 -1.93 -3.59 -0.54
C GLY A 122 -1.82 -2.58 0.61
N VAL A 123 -2.92 -1.94 0.94
CA VAL A 123 -3.03 -0.96 2.03
C VAL A 123 -3.83 -1.56 3.17
N VAL A 124 -3.30 -1.54 4.39
CA VAL A 124 -4.02 -1.98 5.59
C VAL A 124 -5.19 -1.03 5.84
N THR A 125 -6.42 -1.50 5.70
CA THR A 125 -7.65 -0.69 5.83
C THR A 125 -8.39 -0.95 7.14
N ARG A 126 -8.15 -2.11 7.76
CA ARG A 126 -8.81 -2.48 9.02
C ARG A 126 -7.94 -3.44 9.82
N ILE A 127 -7.99 -3.29 11.13
CA ILE A 127 -7.39 -4.20 12.10
C ILE A 127 -8.45 -4.52 13.14
N GLU A 128 -8.63 -5.79 13.46
CA GLU A 128 -9.56 -6.27 14.46
C GLU A 128 -8.84 -7.14 15.49
N GLY A 129 -9.44 -7.31 16.67
CA GLY A 129 -8.85 -8.10 17.75
C GLY A 129 -7.72 -7.40 18.51
N SER A 130 -7.02 -8.17 19.35
CA SER A 130 -5.92 -7.70 20.19
C SER A 130 -5.08 -8.88 20.70
N GLY A 131 -3.82 -8.62 21.08
CA GLY A 131 -2.90 -9.66 21.54
C GLY A 131 -2.66 -10.70 20.45
N ASP A 132 -2.80 -11.97 20.79
CA ASP A 132 -2.57 -13.08 19.87
C ASP A 132 -3.68 -13.26 18.81
N ASN A 133 -4.79 -12.52 18.93
CA ASN A 133 -5.95 -12.61 18.02
C ASN A 133 -6.05 -11.40 17.07
N ILE A 134 -4.94 -10.76 16.72
CA ILE A 134 -4.94 -9.62 15.79
C ILE A 134 -5.18 -10.12 14.37
N GLU A 135 -6.27 -9.64 13.76
CA GLU A 135 -6.59 -9.86 12.36
C GLU A 135 -6.35 -8.57 11.57
N ILE A 136 -5.62 -8.69 10.46
CA ILE A 136 -5.29 -7.56 9.59
C ILE A 136 -5.98 -7.74 8.24
N PHE A 137 -6.62 -6.67 7.78
CA PHE A 137 -7.32 -6.62 6.51
C PHE A 137 -6.72 -5.54 5.62
N TYR A 138 -6.66 -5.82 4.32
CA TYR A 138 -6.12 -4.89 3.33
C TYR A 138 -7.07 -4.65 2.16
N ALA A 139 -6.95 -3.47 1.56
CA ALA A 139 -7.47 -3.15 0.25
C ALA A 139 -6.36 -3.20 -0.80
N GLY A 140 -6.69 -3.56 -2.04
CA GLY A 140 -5.73 -3.67 -3.13
C GLY A 140 -6.40 -3.93 -4.47
N HIS A 141 -5.64 -3.75 -5.55
CA HIS A 141 -6.02 -4.13 -6.92
C HIS A 141 -5.31 -5.43 -7.36
N THR A 142 -5.50 -5.84 -8.63
CA THR A 142 -5.07 -7.11 -9.26
C THR A 142 -5.99 -8.28 -8.93
N ASP A 143 -6.35 -8.42 -7.67
CA ASP A 143 -7.55 -9.13 -7.25
C ASP A 143 -8.30 -8.21 -6.29
N ASP A 144 -9.08 -7.30 -6.90
CA ASP A 144 -9.76 -6.18 -6.27
C ASP A 144 -10.38 -6.55 -4.92
N THR A 145 -10.04 -5.78 -3.88
CA THR A 145 -10.54 -5.99 -2.52
C THR A 145 -10.52 -4.72 -1.68
N ASP A 146 -11.44 -4.64 -0.72
CA ASP A 146 -11.54 -3.61 0.30
C ASP A 146 -11.14 -4.09 1.70
N TYR A 147 -11.39 -5.37 2.03
CA TYR A 147 -11.11 -5.98 3.33
C TYR A 147 -10.71 -7.46 3.25
N ARG A 148 -9.75 -7.83 2.39
CA ARG A 148 -9.23 -9.21 2.40
C ARG A 148 -8.38 -9.43 3.66
N SER A 149 -8.65 -10.52 4.38
CA SER A 149 -7.81 -10.95 5.50
C SER A 149 -6.42 -11.34 4.99
N VAL A 150 -5.38 -10.85 5.67
CA VAL A 150 -4.00 -11.27 5.42
C VAL A 150 -3.85 -12.78 5.64
N ASP A 151 -4.43 -13.32 6.71
CA ASP A 151 -4.34 -14.75 7.04
C ASP A 151 -4.94 -15.59 5.93
N TYR A 152 -6.15 -15.25 5.49
CA TYR A 152 -6.77 -15.91 4.33
C TYR A 152 -5.88 -15.84 3.08
N ALA A 153 -5.24 -14.70 2.84
CA ALA A 153 -4.39 -14.52 1.67
C ALA A 153 -3.15 -15.45 1.70
N ILE A 154 -2.50 -15.62 2.86
CA ILE A 154 -1.25 -16.40 3.00
C ILE A 154 -1.47 -17.88 3.39
N THR A 155 -2.63 -18.26 3.93
CA THR A 155 -2.90 -19.64 4.32
C THR A 155 -3.80 -20.38 3.32
N GLU A 156 -4.79 -19.70 2.73
CA GLU A 156 -5.78 -20.33 1.85
C GLU A 156 -5.55 -19.98 0.37
N LYS A 157 -5.37 -18.69 0.04
CA LYS A 157 -5.25 -18.25 -1.35
C LYS A 157 -3.86 -18.54 -1.93
N HIS A 158 -2.81 -18.29 -1.14
CA HIS A 158 -1.41 -18.57 -1.47
C HIS A 158 -0.77 -19.37 -0.32
N PRO A 159 -1.10 -20.67 -0.17
CA PRO A 159 -0.65 -21.45 0.98
C PRO A 159 0.87 -21.46 1.11
N GLY A 160 1.35 -20.98 2.27
CA GLY A 160 2.78 -20.95 2.60
C GLY A 160 3.46 -19.62 2.28
N ALA A 161 2.76 -18.63 1.72
CA ALA A 161 3.27 -17.29 1.50
C ALA A 161 3.60 -16.54 2.80
N THR A 162 4.36 -15.47 2.69
CA THR A 162 4.74 -14.62 3.84
C THR A 162 4.26 -13.18 3.66
N ALA A 163 3.72 -12.59 4.73
CA ALA A 163 3.35 -11.19 4.79
C ALA A 163 4.44 -10.34 5.48
N TYR A 164 4.61 -9.12 5.00
CA TYR A 164 5.48 -8.09 5.53
C TYR A 164 4.74 -6.76 5.56
N TYR A 165 5.15 -5.86 6.44
CA TYR A 165 4.53 -4.54 6.53
C TYR A 165 5.56 -3.42 6.49
N TRP A 166 5.12 -2.28 5.98
CA TRP A 166 5.83 -1.02 6.12
C TRP A 166 4.99 -0.09 6.97
N SER A 167 5.49 0.19 8.17
CA SER A 167 4.83 1.09 9.09
C SER A 167 5.15 2.53 8.75
N ILE A 168 4.12 3.29 8.44
CA ILE A 168 4.24 4.70 8.03
C ILE A 168 3.79 5.58 9.20
N PRO A 169 4.60 6.57 9.62
CA PRO A 169 4.29 7.45 10.74
C PRO A 169 3.08 8.35 10.50
#